data_AF-A0A6G1HN16-F1
#
_entry.id   AF-A0A6G1HN16-F1
#
_cell.length_a   1.000
_cell.length_b   1.000
_cell.length_c   1.000
_cell.angle_alpha   90.00
_cell.angle_beta   90.00
_cell.angle_gamma   90.00
#
_symmetry.space_group_name_H-M   'P 1'
#
loop_
_entity.id
_entity.type
_entity.pdbx_description
1 polymer ?
#
loop_
_entity_poly.entity_id
_entity_poly.type
_entity_poly.pdbx_seq_one_letter_code
_entity_poly.pdbx_strand_id
1 'polypeptide(L)'
;MRFATLLALPILAFAAPQPLTEIARTPESFSSLETRSLEERATYDCGVNGGTPYCCQATFAGDLPPIISLAHLTGFPLNPNDVNCLLPTAADPSAPTCPGSVMCCQVAGVPLVAALYCQAPKFA
;
A
#
# COMPACT_ATOMS: atom_id res chain seq x y z
N MET A 1 -30.78 -70.22 -37.36
CA MET A 1 -31.62 -69.02 -37.23
C MET A 1 -32.12 -68.92 -35.80
N ARG A 2 -31.53 -68.00 -35.03
CA ARG A 2 -31.94 -67.44 -33.72
C ARG A 2 -30.68 -66.87 -33.09
N PHE A 3 -30.68 -65.58 -32.79
CA PHE A 3 -30.40 -65.08 -31.43
C PHE A 3 -30.77 -63.60 -31.40
N ALA A 4 -31.83 -63.31 -30.65
CA ALA A 4 -32.13 -61.98 -30.14
C ALA A 4 -31.06 -61.64 -29.11
N THR A 5 -30.48 -60.44 -29.18
CA THR A 5 -29.63 -59.95 -28.10
C THR A 5 -30.06 -58.53 -27.75
N LEU A 6 -30.50 -58.43 -26.50
CA LEU A 6 -31.05 -57.28 -25.82
C LEU A 6 -30.11 -56.08 -25.78
N LEU A 7 -30.73 -54.90 -25.89
CA LEU A 7 -30.20 -53.61 -25.48
C LEU A 7 -29.85 -53.63 -23.97
N ALA A 8 -28.61 -53.28 -23.63
CA ALA A 8 -28.21 -52.98 -22.25
C ALA A 8 -27.83 -51.49 -22.16
N LEU A 9 -28.66 -50.72 -21.47
CA LEU A 9 -28.40 -49.31 -21.11
C LEU A 9 -27.31 -49.22 -20.02
N PRO A 10 -26.52 -48.12 -19.99
CA PRO A 10 -25.62 -47.84 -18.88
C PRO A 10 -26.43 -47.33 -17.68
N ILE A 11 -26.29 -48.00 -16.53
CA ILE A 11 -26.84 -47.55 -15.25
C ILE A 11 -25.93 -46.42 -14.75
N LEU A 12 -26.46 -45.20 -14.72
CA LEU A 12 -25.87 -44.06 -14.02
C LEU A 12 -25.90 -44.35 -12.51
N ALA A 13 -24.71 -44.50 -11.93
CA ALA A 13 -24.53 -44.58 -10.48
C ALA A 13 -24.89 -43.23 -9.85
N PHE A 14 -26.02 -43.21 -9.13
CA PHE A 14 -26.40 -42.11 -8.25
C PHE A 14 -25.45 -42.11 -7.03
N ALA A 15 -24.56 -41.14 -6.98
CA ALA A 15 -23.80 -40.84 -5.77
C ALA A 15 -24.75 -40.25 -4.72
N ALA A 16 -24.80 -40.88 -3.54
CA ALA A 16 -25.59 -40.42 -2.41
C ALA A 16 -25.07 -39.08 -1.86
N PRO A 17 -25.94 -38.15 -1.42
CA PRO A 17 -25.52 -36.95 -0.71
C PRO A 17 -25.09 -37.31 0.72
N GLN A 18 -23.90 -36.85 1.11
CA GLN A 18 -23.41 -36.98 2.49
C GLN A 18 -24.15 -36.00 3.42
N PRO A 19 -24.45 -36.39 4.67
CA PRO A 19 -25.08 -35.49 5.62
C PRO A 19 -24.10 -34.37 6.00
N LEU A 20 -24.54 -33.13 5.81
CA LEU A 20 -23.89 -31.93 6.33
C LEU A 20 -23.87 -32.01 7.85
N THR A 21 -22.71 -32.33 8.41
CA THR A 21 -22.42 -32.11 9.82
C THR A 21 -22.41 -30.60 10.05
N GLU A 22 -23.48 -30.13 10.68
CA GLU A 22 -23.69 -28.76 11.14
C GLU A 22 -22.63 -28.40 12.19
N ILE A 23 -21.51 -27.83 11.74
CA ILE A 23 -20.60 -27.12 12.63
C ILE A 23 -21.22 -25.75 12.84
N ALA A 24 -21.98 -25.62 13.92
CA ALA A 24 -22.36 -24.35 14.51
C ALA A 24 -21.09 -23.56 14.87
N ARG A 25 -20.59 -22.77 13.92
CA ARG A 25 -19.63 -21.70 14.19
C ARG A 25 -20.42 -20.50 14.70
N THR A 26 -20.19 -20.17 15.96
CA THR A 26 -20.57 -18.92 16.57
C THR A 26 -20.22 -17.71 15.68
N PRO A 27 -21.13 -16.73 15.51
CA PRO A 27 -20.93 -15.59 14.61
C PRO A 27 -19.95 -14.51 15.14
N GLU A 28 -19.23 -14.75 16.24
CA GLU A 28 -18.51 -13.68 16.95
C GLU A 28 -17.03 -13.51 16.57
N SER A 29 -16.46 -14.39 15.73
CA SER A 29 -15.02 -14.35 15.41
C SER A 29 -14.65 -13.77 14.05
N PHE A 30 -15.62 -13.51 13.17
CA PHE A 30 -15.33 -12.90 11.86
C PHE A 30 -15.21 -11.37 11.93
N SER A 31 -15.87 -10.71 12.89
CA SER A 31 -15.83 -9.26 13.00
C SER A 31 -14.49 -8.70 13.49
N SER A 32 -13.60 -9.53 14.05
CA SER A 32 -12.33 -9.11 14.68
C SER A 32 -11.09 -9.36 13.79
N LEU A 33 -11.23 -10.12 12.71
CA LEU A 33 -10.19 -10.28 11.69
C LEU A 33 -10.28 -9.21 10.59
N GLU A 34 -11.49 -8.74 10.28
CA GLU A 34 -11.69 -7.65 9.32
C GLU A 34 -11.22 -6.29 9.87
N THR A 35 -11.28 -6.08 11.19
CA THR A 35 -10.76 -4.84 11.83
C THR A 35 -9.23 -4.84 11.95
N ARG A 36 -8.58 -6.01 11.96
CA ARG A 36 -7.11 -6.09 11.98
C ARG A 36 -6.46 -5.72 10.65
N SER A 37 -7.16 -5.91 9.51
CA SER A 37 -6.59 -5.57 8.20
C SER A 37 -6.61 -4.06 7.90
N LEU A 38 -7.43 -3.29 8.60
CA LEU A 38 -7.48 -1.82 8.48
C LEU A 38 -6.51 -1.11 9.42
N GLU A 39 -6.10 -1.75 10.52
CA GLU A 39 -5.14 -1.20 11.48
C GLU A 39 -3.69 -1.55 11.15
N GLU A 40 -3.45 -2.58 10.31
CA GLU A 40 -2.20 -2.73 9.56
C GLU A 40 -2.18 -1.85 8.30
N ARG A 41 -2.73 -0.63 8.41
CA ARG A 41 -2.33 0.46 7.52
C ARG A 41 -0.86 0.70 7.82
N ALA A 42 0.01 0.26 6.92
CA ALA A 42 1.45 0.47 6.97
C ALA A 42 1.71 1.90 7.45
N THR A 43 2.07 2.03 8.73
CA THR A 43 2.32 3.32 9.33
C THR A 43 3.70 3.73 8.83
N TYR A 44 3.79 4.89 8.18
CA TYR A 44 5.07 5.38 7.67
C TYR A 44 5.97 5.72 8.86
N ASP A 45 6.99 4.89 9.13
CA ASP A 45 7.98 5.19 10.16
C ASP A 45 9.03 6.15 9.59
N CYS A 46 8.92 7.41 10.03
CA CYS A 46 9.86 8.48 9.73
C CYS A 46 10.98 8.63 10.76
N GLY A 47 11.17 7.66 11.67
CA GLY A 47 12.25 7.66 12.66
C GLY A 47 13.66 7.67 12.06
N VAL A 48 13.81 7.40 10.75
CA VAL A 48 15.08 7.49 10.04
C VAL A 48 15.67 8.92 10.05
N ASN A 49 14.81 9.93 9.96
CA ASN A 49 15.22 11.34 9.99
C ASN A 49 14.35 12.21 10.91
N GLY A 50 13.39 11.64 11.63
CA GLY A 50 12.44 12.39 12.47
C GLY A 50 11.53 13.33 11.66
N GLY A 51 11.40 13.09 10.36
CA GLY A 51 10.59 13.92 9.45
C GLY A 51 9.10 13.61 9.52
N THR A 52 8.33 14.32 8.70
CA THR A 52 6.90 14.08 8.49
C THR A 52 6.69 13.31 7.18
N PRO A 53 5.77 12.34 7.10
CA PRO A 53 5.50 11.63 5.86
C PRO A 53 4.72 12.51 4.87
N TYR A 54 5.23 12.58 3.64
CA TYR A 54 4.61 13.25 2.51
C TYR A 54 4.47 12.28 1.34
N CYS A 55 3.37 12.43 0.60
CA CYS A 55 3.21 11.81 -0.71
C CYS A 55 3.77 12.75 -1.77
N CYS A 56 4.84 12.32 -2.41
CA CYS A 56 5.62 13.06 -3.38
C CYS A 56 5.23 12.62 -4.79
N GLN A 57 4.81 13.56 -5.62
CA GLN A 57 4.58 13.27 -7.05
C GLN A 57 5.89 12.96 -7.78
N ALA A 58 7.00 13.58 -7.33
CA ALA A 58 8.33 13.32 -7.85
C ALA A 58 9.38 13.54 -6.76
N THR A 59 10.54 12.91 -6.93
CA THR A 59 11.68 13.03 -6.02
C THR A 59 12.94 13.39 -6.78
N PHE A 60 13.58 14.51 -6.42
CA PHE A 60 14.76 15.05 -7.11
C PHE A 60 15.97 15.06 -6.18
N ALA A 61 17.15 14.80 -6.73
CA ALA A 61 18.40 14.99 -6.01
C ALA A 61 18.70 16.49 -5.80
N GLY A 62 19.40 16.81 -4.71
CA GLY A 62 19.69 18.18 -4.28
C GLY A 62 20.63 18.94 -5.21
N ASP A 63 21.39 18.24 -6.05
CA ASP A 63 22.32 18.82 -7.04
C ASP A 63 21.66 19.20 -8.36
N LEU A 64 20.37 18.90 -8.54
CA LEU A 64 19.66 19.30 -9.75
C LEU A 64 19.41 20.81 -9.77
N PRO A 65 19.64 21.50 -10.92
CA PRO A 65 19.45 22.94 -11.06
C PRO A 65 18.12 23.52 -10.50
N PRO A 66 16.95 22.88 -10.68
CA PRO A 66 15.70 23.38 -10.09
C PRO A 66 15.72 23.37 -8.56
N ILE A 67 16.36 22.38 -7.93
CA ILE A 67 16.43 22.27 -6.47
C ILE A 67 17.42 23.28 -5.91
N ILE A 68 18.59 23.43 -6.54
CA ILE A 68 19.58 24.47 -6.20
C ILE A 68 18.95 25.87 -6.21
N SER A 69 18.18 26.17 -7.26
CA SER A 69 17.47 27.45 -7.38
C SER A 69 16.46 27.65 -6.25
N LEU A 70 15.71 26.60 -5.90
CA LEU A 70 14.70 26.66 -4.83
C LEU A 70 15.34 26.86 -3.45
N ALA A 71 16.46 26.19 -3.18
CA ALA A 71 17.15 26.35 -1.91
C ALA A 71 17.83 27.70 -1.74
N HIS A 72 18.34 28.29 -2.83
CA HIS A 72 18.80 29.68 -2.83
C HIS A 72 17.68 30.64 -2.42
N LEU A 73 16.43 30.39 -2.82
CA LEU A 73 15.28 31.20 -2.44
C LEU A 73 14.85 30.99 -0.98
N THR A 74 15.07 29.81 -0.42
CA THR A 74 14.67 29.47 0.97
C THR A 74 15.78 29.63 1.99
N GLY A 75 17.02 29.87 1.55
CA GLY A 75 18.19 29.85 2.42
C GLY A 75 18.46 28.47 3.03
N PHE A 76 17.96 27.40 2.42
CA PHE A 76 18.17 26.05 2.95
C PHE A 76 19.52 25.50 2.47
N PRO A 77 20.37 24.95 3.35
CA PRO A 77 21.62 24.33 2.93
C PRO A 77 21.34 23.00 2.22
N LEU A 78 21.45 22.98 0.89
CA LEU A 78 21.36 21.73 0.14
C LEU A 78 22.63 20.90 0.26
N ASN A 79 22.46 19.60 0.49
CA ASN A 79 23.47 18.61 0.15
C ASN A 79 23.13 18.03 -1.24
N PRO A 80 24.11 17.90 -2.15
CA PRO A 80 23.95 17.19 -3.41
C PRO A 80 23.33 15.80 -3.28
N ASN A 81 23.59 15.13 -2.16
CA ASN A 81 23.14 13.77 -1.91
C ASN A 81 21.74 13.68 -1.28
N ASP A 82 21.11 14.81 -0.96
CA ASP A 82 19.78 14.81 -0.35
C ASP A 82 18.70 14.61 -1.42
N VAL A 83 17.73 13.76 -1.10
CA VAL A 83 16.53 13.62 -1.91
C VAL A 83 15.51 14.66 -1.44
N ASN A 84 14.82 15.28 -2.40
CA ASN A 84 13.83 16.31 -2.16
C ASN A 84 12.52 15.92 -2.83
N CYS A 85 11.42 16.19 -2.16
CA CYS A 85 10.07 15.89 -2.60
C CYS A 85 9.49 17.08 -3.35
N LEU A 86 8.94 16.86 -4.55
CA LEU A 86 8.21 17.87 -5.29
C LEU A 86 6.70 17.63 -5.24
N LEU A 87 5.97 18.73 -5.19
CA LEU A 87 4.51 18.79 -5.01
C LEU A 87 4.06 17.92 -3.82
N PRO A 88 4.62 18.14 -2.62
CA PRO A 88 4.31 17.33 -1.45
C PRO A 88 2.84 17.49 -1.06
N THR A 89 2.16 16.37 -0.87
CA THR A 89 0.85 16.30 -0.20
C THR A 89 1.02 15.53 1.09
N ALA A 90 0.19 15.81 2.11
CA ALA A 90 0.26 15.03 3.35
C ALA A 90 0.02 13.55 3.03
N ALA A 91 0.95 12.68 3.42
CA ALA A 91 0.70 11.25 3.33
C ALA A 91 -0.12 10.85 4.54
N ASP A 92 -1.41 10.64 4.31
CA ASP A 92 -2.28 10.02 5.29
C ASP A 92 -2.23 8.50 5.04
N PRO A 93 -1.76 7.67 6.00
CA PRO A 93 -1.84 6.21 5.88
C PRO A 93 -3.29 5.73 5.73
N SER A 94 -4.26 6.60 6.04
CA SER A 94 -5.68 6.38 5.89
C SER A 94 -6.30 6.83 4.57
N ALA A 95 -5.57 7.59 3.75
CA ALA A 95 -6.07 8.09 2.47
C ALA A 95 -5.94 7.02 1.36
N PRO A 96 -6.75 7.15 0.28
CA PRO A 96 -6.59 6.32 -0.90
C PRO A 96 -5.21 6.58 -1.52
N THR A 97 -4.35 5.57 -1.44
CA THR A 97 -3.12 5.34 -2.20
C THR A 97 -2.38 6.59 -2.71
N CYS A 98 -1.19 6.86 -2.14
CA CYS A 98 -0.29 7.86 -2.69
C CYS A 98 0.02 7.55 -4.17
N PRO A 99 -0.31 8.44 -5.13
CA PRO A 99 -0.05 8.21 -6.56
C PRO A 99 1.44 8.25 -6.93
N GLY A 100 2.27 8.79 -6.04
CA GLY A 100 3.72 8.84 -6.20
C GLY A 100 4.45 8.03 -5.13
N SER A 101 5.56 8.56 -4.63
CA SER A 101 6.34 7.93 -3.57
C SER A 101 6.08 8.58 -2.22
N VAL A 102 5.90 7.77 -1.19
CA VAL A 102 5.85 8.30 0.18
C VAL A 102 7.27 8.46 0.70
N MET A 103 7.57 9.66 1.20
CA MET A 103 8.87 10.05 1.70
C MET A 103 8.72 10.79 3.03
N CYS A 104 9.66 10.59 3.95
CA CYS A 104 9.74 11.29 5.21
C CYS A 104 10.65 12.50 5.07
N CYS A 105 10.14 13.72 5.20
CA CYS A 105 10.89 14.96 5.00
C CYS A 105 10.96 15.80 6.27
N GLN A 106 12.13 16.37 6.58
CA GLN A 106 12.30 17.23 7.76
C GLN A 106 11.77 18.65 7.54
N VAL A 107 11.93 19.18 6.33
CA VAL A 107 11.52 20.55 6.01
C VAL A 107 10.17 20.51 5.30
N ALA A 108 9.13 20.90 6.03
CA ALA A 108 7.80 21.04 5.50
C ALA A 108 7.72 22.22 4.53
N GLY A 109 7.32 21.94 3.28
CA GLY A 109 6.63 22.89 2.41
C GLY A 109 7.29 24.25 2.24
N VAL A 110 8.41 24.30 1.52
CA VAL A 110 8.76 25.49 0.72
C VAL A 110 7.53 25.80 -0.15
N PRO A 111 6.97 27.03 -0.15
CA PRO A 111 5.54 27.27 -0.34
C PRO A 111 4.92 26.39 -1.43
N LEU A 112 4.26 25.32 -0.98
CA LEU A 112 3.46 24.36 -1.77
C LEU A 112 4.19 23.54 -2.85
N VAL A 113 5.45 23.81 -3.17
CA VAL A 113 6.14 23.15 -4.30
C VAL A 113 7.14 22.08 -3.89
N ALA A 114 7.75 22.16 -2.69
CA ALA A 114 8.74 21.16 -2.29
C ALA A 114 8.82 20.93 -0.79
N ALA A 115 9.13 19.69 -0.42
CA ALA A 115 9.62 19.34 0.91
C ALA A 115 11.08 18.88 0.76
N LEU A 116 11.95 19.31 1.67
CA LEU A 116 13.39 19.10 1.55
C LEU A 116 13.88 18.09 2.59
N TYR A 117 15.04 17.51 2.30
CA TYR A 117 15.71 16.52 3.16
C TYR A 117 14.82 15.31 3.45
N CYS A 118 14.48 14.61 2.37
CA CYS A 118 13.55 13.50 2.35
C CYS A 118 14.29 12.15 2.31
N GLN A 119 13.75 11.16 3.03
CA GLN A 119 14.25 9.79 3.03
C GLN A 119 13.08 8.82 2.93
N ALA A 120 13.32 7.65 2.35
CA ALA A 120 12.29 6.62 2.28
C ALA A 120 11.85 6.21 3.71
N PRO A 121 10.54 6.07 3.97
CA PRO A 121 10.05 5.58 5.25
C PRO A 121 10.55 4.15 5.47
N LYS A 122 10.71 3.78 6.74
CA LYS A 122 10.79 2.36 7.09
C LYS A 122 9.36 1.81 7.12
N PHE A 123 9.20 0.58 6.64
CA PHE A 123 7.98 -0.17 6.90
C PHE A 123 8.08 -0.70 8.32
N ALA A 124 7.27 -0.15 9.23
CA ALA A 124 7.12 -0.64 10.58
C ALA A 124 6.17 -1.84 10.62
#